data_AF-A0A1R1FFL1-F1
#
_entry.id   AF-A0A1R1FFL1-F1
#
_cell.length_a   1.000
_cell.length_b   1.000
_cell.length_c   1.000
_cell.angle_alpha   90.00
_cell.angle_beta   90.00
_cell.angle_gamma   90.00
#
_symmetry.space_group_name_H-M   'P 1'
#
loop_
_entity.id
_entity.type
_entity.pdbx_description
1 polymer ?
#
loop_
_entity_poly.entity_id
_entity_poly.type
_entity_poly.pdbx_seq_one_letter_code
_entity_poly.pdbx_strand_id
1 'polypeptide(L)'
;MLNVEQKLEVLQSYPQLQRKDVSLGRVNFHYEESAYDKKIVALHIHPNGNGYIYAGLLPNYETDAKGFVNIRDYSEADLRTLLDETIQAMSHNPNAVEFKEPEQVKAAAPVLSATSTGGGTWIDEDGHTLTLKYEDDMWYVYSGVNLDMAFETRSEAGEYLKDEGFKPQAQA
;
A
#
# COMPACT_ATOMS: atom_id res chain seq x y z
N MET A 1 27.44 -14.07 -0.49
CA MET A 1 27.53 -13.05 -1.55
C MET A 1 27.23 -13.69 -2.90
N LEU A 2 26.17 -13.22 -3.56
CA LEU A 2 25.78 -13.65 -4.91
C LEU A 2 26.35 -12.74 -5.99
N ASN A 3 26.65 -13.32 -7.15
CA ASN A 3 26.94 -12.57 -8.37
C ASN A 3 25.65 -11.98 -8.99
N VAL A 4 25.77 -11.14 -10.01
CA VAL A 4 24.61 -10.48 -10.62
C VAL A 4 23.64 -11.46 -11.29
N GLU A 5 24.14 -12.50 -11.95
CA GLU A 5 23.32 -13.49 -12.66
C GLU A 5 22.47 -14.29 -11.67
N GLN A 6 23.06 -14.73 -10.56
CA GLN A 6 22.37 -15.42 -9.47
C GLN A 6 21.29 -14.53 -8.83
N LYS A 7 21.58 -13.25 -8.61
CA LYS A 7 20.59 -12.30 -8.08
C LYS A 7 19.41 -12.13 -9.06
N LEU A 8 19.70 -12.03 -10.35
CA LEU A 8 18.67 -11.94 -11.38
C LEU A 8 17.85 -13.22 -11.48
N GLU A 9 18.47 -14.40 -11.35
CA GLU A 9 17.79 -15.69 -11.33
C GLU A 9 16.84 -15.80 -10.12
N VAL A 10 17.30 -15.41 -8.94
CA VAL A 10 16.46 -15.34 -7.73
C VAL A 10 15.29 -14.40 -7.97
N LEU A 11 15.51 -13.18 -8.47
CA LEU A 11 14.44 -12.21 -8.73
C LEU A 11 13.45 -12.69 -9.80
N GLN A 12 13.92 -13.37 -10.84
CA GLN A 12 13.07 -13.94 -11.89
C GLN A 12 12.31 -15.18 -11.44
N SER A 13 12.74 -15.83 -10.35
CA SER A 13 12.00 -16.96 -9.76
C SER A 13 10.68 -16.54 -9.10
N TYR A 14 10.45 -15.23 -8.91
CA TYR A 14 9.19 -14.68 -8.41
C TYR A 14 8.30 -14.23 -9.59
N PRO A 15 7.32 -15.04 -10.02
CA PRO A 15 6.49 -14.72 -11.19
C PRO A 15 5.66 -13.44 -11.04
N GLN A 16 5.39 -13.00 -9.81
CA GLN A 16 4.70 -11.76 -9.50
C GLN A 16 5.54 -10.50 -9.72
N LEU A 17 6.86 -10.64 -9.91
CA LEU A 17 7.76 -9.52 -10.14
C LEU A 17 7.95 -9.26 -11.63
N GLN A 18 7.59 -8.05 -12.07
CA GLN A 18 7.82 -7.58 -13.42
C GLN A 18 9.19 -6.94 -13.55
N ARG A 19 10.02 -7.55 -14.40
CA ARG A 19 11.31 -7.00 -14.79
C ARG A 19 11.11 -5.73 -15.63
N LYS A 20 11.78 -4.64 -15.24
CA LYS A 20 11.88 -3.39 -16.02
C LYS A 20 13.35 -3.03 -16.21
N ASP A 21 13.83 -3.14 -17.44
CA ASP A 21 15.18 -2.71 -17.79
C ASP A 21 15.28 -1.19 -17.77
N VAL A 22 16.39 -0.68 -17.25
CA VAL A 22 16.67 0.76 -17.17
C VAL A 22 18.03 1.06 -17.83
N SER A 23 18.39 2.34 -17.87
CA SER A 23 19.65 2.77 -18.48
C SER A 23 20.88 2.14 -17.82
N LEU A 24 21.98 2.03 -18.58
CA LEU A 24 23.29 1.51 -18.14
C LEU A 24 23.28 0.03 -17.72
N GLY A 25 22.39 -0.78 -18.30
CA GLY A 25 22.32 -2.23 -18.04
C GLY A 25 21.83 -2.59 -16.63
N ARG A 26 21.25 -1.63 -15.92
CA ARG A 26 20.58 -1.87 -14.65
C ARG A 26 19.17 -2.41 -14.88
N VAL A 27 18.65 -3.10 -13.87
CA VAL A 27 17.32 -3.70 -13.90
C VAL A 27 16.58 -3.41 -12.61
N ASN A 28 15.29 -3.11 -12.72
CA ASN A 28 14.36 -3.01 -11.60
C ASN A 28 13.35 -4.16 -11.65
N PHE A 29 12.78 -4.51 -10.51
CA PHE A 29 11.67 -5.44 -10.42
C PHE A 29 10.51 -4.81 -9.67
N HIS A 30 9.33 -4.89 -10.25
CA HIS A 30 8.12 -4.25 -9.76
C HIS A 30 7.10 -5.32 -9.38
N TYR A 31 6.49 -5.18 -8.21
CA TYR A 31 5.29 -5.91 -7.84
C TYR A 31 4.07 -5.04 -8.16
N GLU A 32 3.40 -5.34 -9.28
CA GLU A 32 2.32 -4.49 -9.78
C GLU A 32 1.02 -4.58 -8.96
N GLU A 33 0.86 -5.69 -8.23
CA GLU A 33 -0.29 -5.98 -7.34
C GLU A 33 -0.06 -5.47 -5.91
N SER A 34 0.91 -4.58 -5.68
CA SER A 34 1.11 -4.03 -4.34
C SER A 34 -0.14 -3.29 -3.87
N ALA A 35 -0.49 -3.50 -2.59
CA ALA A 35 -1.53 -2.78 -1.88
C ALA A 35 -1.11 -1.34 -1.46
N TYR A 36 0.02 -0.86 -1.98
CA TYR A 36 0.57 0.48 -1.81
C TYR A 36 0.89 1.09 -3.18
N ASP A 37 0.96 2.42 -3.27
CA ASP A 37 1.40 3.10 -4.50
C ASP A 37 2.82 2.71 -4.92
N LYS A 38 3.64 2.32 -3.94
CA LYS A 38 4.99 1.84 -4.20
C LYS A 38 4.93 0.44 -4.76
N LYS A 39 5.38 0.29 -6.00
CA LYS A 39 5.45 -1.01 -6.69
C LYS A 39 6.86 -1.56 -6.83
N ILE A 40 7.89 -0.78 -6.51
CA ILE A 40 9.28 -1.18 -6.73
C ILE A 40 9.73 -2.09 -5.58
N VAL A 41 10.02 -3.36 -5.90
CA VAL A 41 10.59 -4.34 -4.96
C VAL A 41 12.10 -4.35 -5.06
N ALA A 42 12.65 -4.45 -6.27
CA ALA A 42 14.09 -4.38 -6.50
C ALA A 42 14.46 -3.16 -7.34
N LEU A 43 15.43 -2.38 -6.86
CA LEU A 43 15.87 -1.14 -7.47
C LEU A 43 17.35 -1.22 -7.85
N HIS A 44 17.65 -0.78 -9.07
CA HIS A 44 19.01 -0.59 -9.57
C HIS A 44 19.91 -1.81 -9.41
N ILE A 45 19.41 -3.00 -9.75
CA ILE A 45 20.26 -4.20 -9.84
C ILE A 45 21.30 -3.94 -10.92
N HIS A 46 22.54 -3.75 -10.48
CA HIS A 46 23.64 -3.29 -11.32
C HIS A 46 24.44 -4.49 -11.81
N PRO A 47 25.00 -4.44 -13.03
CA PRO A 47 25.91 -5.47 -13.54
C PRO A 47 27.12 -5.79 -12.65
N ASN A 48 27.42 -4.95 -11.66
CA ASN A 48 28.53 -5.16 -10.72
C ASN A 48 28.12 -6.05 -9.51
N GLY A 49 26.87 -6.52 -9.48
CA GLY A 49 26.31 -7.34 -8.42
C GLY A 49 25.67 -6.54 -7.27
N ASN A 50 25.77 -5.22 -7.24
CA ASN A 50 25.05 -4.41 -6.24
C ASN A 50 23.58 -4.22 -6.62
N GLY A 51 22.74 -3.97 -5.63
CA GLY A 51 21.32 -3.70 -5.82
C GLY A 51 20.65 -3.31 -4.52
N TYR A 52 19.38 -2.96 -4.61
CA TYR A 52 18.59 -2.51 -3.49
C TYR A 52 17.25 -3.22 -3.47
N ILE A 53 16.80 -3.68 -2.31
CA ILE A 53 15.46 -4.25 -2.12
C ILE A 53 14.67 -3.36 -1.18
N TYR A 54 13.40 -3.12 -1.49
CA TYR A 54 12.53 -2.33 -0.63
C TYR A 54 12.20 -3.11 0.64
N ALA A 55 12.44 -2.53 1.81
CA ALA A 55 12.09 -3.09 3.11
C ALA A 55 11.47 -2.04 4.03
N GLY A 56 10.99 -0.91 3.48
CA GLY A 56 10.45 0.20 4.29
C GLY A 56 9.18 -0.13 5.07
N LEU A 57 8.57 -1.29 4.81
CA LEU A 57 7.43 -1.83 5.57
C LEU A 57 7.85 -2.88 6.61
N LEU A 58 9.14 -3.26 6.64
CA LEU A 58 9.65 -4.31 7.51
C LEU A 58 10.29 -3.68 8.76
N PRO A 59 9.87 -4.07 9.97
CA PRO A 59 10.32 -3.42 11.20
C PRO A 59 11.77 -3.77 11.60
N ASN A 60 12.36 -4.82 11.02
CA ASN A 60 13.65 -5.39 11.45
C ASN A 60 14.79 -5.18 10.45
N TYR A 61 14.65 -4.24 9.51
CA TYR A 61 15.67 -3.98 8.49
C TYR A 61 16.20 -2.56 8.58
N GLU A 62 17.53 -2.41 8.45
CA GLU A 62 18.16 -1.11 8.29
C GLU A 62 17.98 -0.65 6.84
N THR A 63 17.12 0.34 6.65
CA THR A 63 16.83 0.92 5.34
C THR A 63 17.41 2.32 5.20
N ASP A 64 17.65 2.73 3.96
CA ASP A 64 17.89 4.13 3.65
C ASP A 64 16.61 4.99 3.85
N ALA A 65 16.74 6.31 3.64
CA ALA A 65 15.62 7.25 3.75
C ALA A 65 14.46 6.97 2.77
N LYS A 66 14.65 6.10 1.78
CA LYS A 66 13.65 5.70 0.79
C LYS A 66 13.07 4.32 1.08
N GLY A 67 13.50 3.67 2.17
CA GLY A 67 13.05 2.35 2.59
C GLY A 67 13.75 1.20 1.87
N PHE A 68 14.96 1.40 1.33
CA PHE A 68 15.70 0.34 0.63
C PHE A 68 16.89 -0.20 1.43
N VAL A 69 17.10 -1.50 1.35
CA VAL A 69 18.24 -2.23 1.91
C VAL A 69 19.23 -2.54 0.80
N ASN A 70 20.51 -2.32 1.07
CA ASN A 70 21.58 -2.68 0.14
C ASN A 70 21.85 -4.19 0.19
N ILE A 71 21.76 -4.86 -0.95
CA ILE A 71 21.93 -6.32 -1.06
C ILE A 71 23.29 -6.76 -1.64
N ARG A 72 24.32 -5.91 -1.56
CA ARG A 72 25.67 -6.20 -2.08
C ARG A 72 26.18 -7.56 -1.57
N ASP A 73 26.12 -7.77 -0.26
CA ASP A 73 26.77 -8.92 0.41
C ASP A 73 25.82 -10.07 0.77
N TYR A 74 24.53 -9.96 0.40
CA TYR A 74 23.50 -10.95 0.72
C TYR A 74 23.83 -12.35 0.17
N SER A 75 23.45 -13.37 0.95
CA SER A 75 23.36 -14.75 0.46
C SER A 75 22.05 -14.96 -0.32
N GLU A 76 21.91 -16.09 -1.01
CA GLU A 76 20.65 -16.43 -1.66
C GLU A 76 19.51 -16.59 -0.64
N ALA A 77 19.78 -17.27 0.47
CA ALA A 77 18.77 -17.49 1.51
C ALA A 77 18.28 -16.15 2.08
N ASP A 78 19.20 -15.26 2.45
CA ASP A 78 18.84 -13.94 3.00
C ASP A 78 18.09 -13.08 1.98
N LEU A 79 18.49 -13.15 0.70
CA LEU A 79 17.82 -12.41 -0.37
C LEU A 79 16.40 -12.91 -0.59
N ARG A 80 16.19 -14.24 -0.54
CA ARG A 80 14.86 -14.83 -0.66
C ARG A 80 13.97 -14.46 0.51
N THR A 81 14.46 -14.61 1.75
CA THR A 81 13.72 -14.21 2.96
C THR A 81 13.30 -12.74 2.87
N LEU A 82 14.23 -11.85 2.50
CA LEU A 82 13.92 -10.44 2.34
C LEU A 82 12.86 -10.20 1.25
N LEU A 83 12.97 -10.87 0.09
CA LEU A 83 11.98 -10.74 -0.98
C LEU A 83 10.59 -11.25 -0.57
N ASP A 84 10.52 -12.39 0.11
CA ASP A 84 9.27 -12.98 0.60
C ASP A 84 8.58 -12.04 1.60
N GLU A 85 9.32 -11.55 2.59
CA GLU A 85 8.81 -10.59 3.58
C GLU A 85 8.39 -9.28 2.93
N THR A 86 9.18 -8.75 1.99
CA THR A 86 8.84 -7.54 1.24
C THR A 86 7.56 -7.73 0.43
N ILE A 87 7.44 -8.80 -0.35
CA ILE A 87 6.25 -9.05 -1.17
C ILE A 87 5.03 -9.28 -0.29
N GLN A 88 5.17 -10.00 0.82
CA GLN A 88 4.09 -10.20 1.80
C GLN A 88 3.65 -8.88 2.44
N ALA A 89 4.60 -8.05 2.87
CA ALA A 89 4.29 -6.74 3.42
C ALA A 89 3.66 -5.82 2.37
N MET A 90 4.06 -5.94 1.11
CA MET A 90 3.52 -5.15 0.01
C MET A 90 2.19 -5.67 -0.53
N SER A 91 1.84 -6.94 -0.33
CA SER A 91 0.57 -7.55 -0.76
C SER A 91 -0.54 -7.37 0.25
N HIS A 92 -0.19 -7.19 1.52
CA HIS A 92 -1.15 -6.91 2.58
C HIS A 92 -0.87 -5.56 3.21
N ASN A 93 -1.70 -4.58 2.89
CA ASN A 93 -1.70 -3.31 3.60
C ASN A 93 -2.78 -3.36 4.69
N PRO A 94 -2.43 -3.53 5.97
CA PRO A 94 -3.42 -3.55 7.06
C PRO A 94 -4.11 -2.19 7.26
N ASN A 95 -3.58 -1.13 6.64
CA ASN A 95 -4.18 0.20 6.58
C ASN A 95 -4.86 0.48 5.22
N ALA A 96 -4.76 -0.42 4.23
CA ALA A 96 -5.60 -0.32 3.04
C ALA A 96 -7.00 -0.75 3.43
N VAL A 97 -7.94 0.18 3.32
CA VAL A 97 -9.34 -0.16 3.12
C VAL A 97 -9.43 -1.06 1.89
N GLU A 98 -9.52 -2.39 2.11
CA GLU A 98 -9.70 -3.37 1.04
C GLU A 98 -10.99 -3.04 0.28
N PHE A 99 -10.89 -2.37 -0.87
CA PHE A 99 -11.88 -2.52 -1.94
C PHE A 99 -11.60 -3.84 -2.65
N LYS A 100 -11.97 -4.95 -1.99
CA LYS A 100 -12.24 -6.18 -2.72
C LYS A 100 -13.54 -5.96 -3.48
N GLU A 101 -13.43 -5.81 -4.79
CA GLU A 101 -14.58 -6.07 -5.66
C GLU A 101 -15.11 -7.47 -5.30
N PRO A 102 -16.39 -7.61 -4.93
CA PRO A 102 -16.87 -8.83 -4.31
C PRO A 102 -16.95 -9.95 -5.35
N GLU A 103 -16.09 -10.94 -5.22
CA GLU A 103 -16.38 -12.28 -5.71
C GLU A 103 -17.61 -12.79 -4.94
N GLN A 104 -18.70 -13.00 -5.67
CA GLN A 104 -19.98 -13.42 -5.13
C GLN A 104 -19.84 -14.72 -4.32
N VAL A 105 -20.01 -14.66 -3.00
CA VAL A 105 -20.57 -15.77 -2.23
C VAL A 105 -21.49 -15.25 -1.12
N LYS A 106 -22.73 -15.73 -1.20
CA LYS A 106 -23.83 -15.45 -0.27
C LYS A 106 -23.50 -15.94 1.15
N ALA A 107 -23.86 -15.11 2.14
CA ALA A 107 -24.71 -15.43 3.29
C ALA A 107 -24.17 -14.96 4.66
N ALA A 108 -25.07 -14.28 5.37
CA ALA A 108 -25.20 -14.12 6.82
C ALA A 108 -24.26 -13.14 7.57
N ALA A 109 -24.82 -11.98 7.89
CA ALA A 109 -24.53 -11.19 9.10
C ALA A 109 -25.16 -11.87 10.35
N PRO A 110 -24.96 -11.44 11.63
CA PRO A 110 -24.43 -10.13 12.07
C PRO A 110 -23.53 -10.08 13.35
N VAL A 111 -22.79 -8.94 13.47
CA VAL A 111 -22.33 -8.14 14.66
C VAL A 111 -21.41 -8.81 15.72
N LEU A 112 -20.41 -8.17 16.36
CA LEU A 112 -20.35 -6.87 17.08
C LEU A 112 -18.87 -6.47 17.35
N SER A 113 -18.52 -5.19 17.29
CA SER A 113 -17.83 -4.47 18.40
C SER A 113 -17.66 -2.99 18.08
N ALA A 114 -17.96 -2.17 19.09
CA ALA A 114 -17.98 -0.73 19.16
C ALA A 114 -16.64 -0.02 18.84
N THR A 115 -16.77 1.28 18.61
CA THR A 115 -15.77 2.37 18.67
C THR A 115 -14.88 2.53 17.44
N SER A 116 -15.23 3.46 16.53
CA SER A 116 -14.30 4.03 15.55
C SER A 116 -14.68 5.47 15.24
N THR A 117 -14.37 6.36 16.19
CA THR A 117 -14.13 7.78 15.90
C THR A 117 -12.90 7.88 15.00
N GLY A 118 -13.08 8.14 13.72
CA GLY A 118 -11.93 8.39 12.84
C GLY A 118 -12.21 8.59 11.35
N GLY A 119 -13.37 8.21 10.84
CA GLY A 119 -13.65 8.32 9.40
C GLY A 119 -14.79 7.38 9.07
N GLY A 120 -15.67 7.78 8.18
CA GLY A 120 -16.91 7.05 7.92
C GLY A 120 -17.70 7.66 6.79
N THR A 121 -18.75 6.96 6.40
CA THR A 121 -19.68 7.39 5.35
C THR A 121 -20.72 8.34 5.94
N TRP A 122 -21.00 9.40 5.20
CA TRP A 122 -21.98 10.41 5.51
C TRP A 122 -23.02 10.44 4.38
N ILE A 123 -24.29 10.59 4.73
CA ILE A 123 -25.40 10.58 3.77
C ILE A 123 -26.28 11.82 3.93
N ASP A 124 -26.71 12.41 2.83
CA ASP A 124 -27.66 13.53 2.81
C ASP A 124 -29.13 13.03 2.77
N GLU A 125 -30.10 13.94 2.67
CA GLU A 125 -31.53 13.57 2.55
C GLU A 125 -31.93 13.05 1.15
N ASP A 126 -31.12 13.33 0.13
CA ASP A 126 -31.31 12.90 -1.26
C ASP A 126 -30.68 11.52 -1.56
N GLY A 127 -29.91 10.99 -0.61
CA GLY A 127 -29.24 9.68 -0.67
C GLY A 127 -27.83 9.71 -1.25
N HIS A 128 -27.23 10.89 -1.45
CA HIS A 128 -25.82 11.01 -1.82
C HIS A 128 -24.94 10.67 -0.63
N THR A 129 -23.80 10.03 -0.91
CA THR A 129 -22.87 9.58 0.11
C THR A 129 -21.48 10.17 -0.07
N LEU A 130 -20.98 10.80 0.98
CA LEU A 130 -19.59 11.25 1.08
C LEU A 130 -18.82 10.40 2.08
N THR A 131 -17.55 10.16 1.81
CA THR A 131 -16.68 9.37 2.70
C THR A 131 -15.59 10.24 3.26
N LEU A 132 -15.54 10.36 4.58
CA LEU A 132 -14.48 11.06 5.29
C LEU A 132 -13.38 10.07 5.68
N LYS A 133 -12.15 10.31 5.22
CA LYS A 133 -10.97 9.52 5.55
C LYS A 133 -9.86 10.40 6.11
N TYR A 134 -9.02 9.84 6.96
CA TYR A 134 -7.80 10.47 7.43
C TYR A 134 -6.59 9.76 6.82
N GLU A 135 -5.86 10.44 5.93
CA GLU A 135 -4.72 9.91 5.17
C GLU A 135 -3.66 11.02 5.08
N ASP A 136 -2.36 10.69 5.06
CA ASP A 136 -1.25 11.67 4.92
C ASP A 136 -1.34 12.91 5.84
N ASP A 137 -1.69 12.69 7.12
CA ASP A 137 -1.93 13.73 8.13
C ASP A 137 -3.08 14.72 7.82
N MET A 138 -3.91 14.43 6.81
CA MET A 138 -5.04 15.26 6.36
C MET A 138 -6.36 14.46 6.28
N TRP A 139 -7.47 15.19 6.32
CA TRP A 139 -8.83 14.68 6.26
C TRP A 139 -9.42 14.87 4.87
N TYR A 140 -9.53 13.78 4.12
CA TYR A 140 -10.07 13.78 2.77
C TYR A 140 -11.55 13.40 2.75
N VAL A 141 -12.34 14.19 2.01
CA VAL A 141 -13.74 13.94 1.72
C VAL A 141 -13.85 13.44 0.29
N TYR A 142 -14.42 12.26 0.11
CA TYR A 142 -14.59 11.63 -1.19
C TYR A 142 -16.07 11.55 -1.58
N SER A 143 -16.37 11.87 -2.84
CA SER A 143 -17.66 11.61 -3.49
C SER A 143 -17.51 10.39 -4.41
N GLY A 144 -17.85 9.22 -3.87
CA GLY A 144 -17.58 7.93 -4.52
C GLY A 144 -16.08 7.69 -4.69
N VAL A 145 -15.61 7.77 -5.93
CA VAL A 145 -14.19 7.58 -6.31
C VAL A 145 -13.42 8.88 -6.49
N ASN A 146 -14.10 10.03 -6.52
CA ASN A 146 -13.47 11.32 -6.71
C ASN A 146 -13.18 11.99 -5.37
N LEU A 147 -11.97 12.52 -5.22
CA LEU A 147 -11.65 13.39 -4.11
C LEU A 147 -12.40 14.71 -4.29
N ASP A 148 -13.15 15.11 -3.27
CA ASP A 148 -13.91 16.35 -3.25
C ASP A 148 -13.08 17.46 -2.59
N MET A 149 -12.72 17.26 -1.32
CA MET A 149 -12.04 18.27 -0.48
C MET A 149 -11.06 17.61 0.50
N ALA A 150 -10.06 18.37 0.96
CA ALA A 150 -9.09 17.95 1.98
C ALA A 150 -8.99 19.01 3.09
N PHE A 151 -8.86 18.58 4.35
CA PHE A 151 -8.83 19.45 5.53
C PHE A 151 -7.69 19.06 6.46
N GLU A 152 -7.14 20.00 7.21
CA GLU A 152 -6.07 19.71 8.18
C GLU A 152 -6.64 19.06 9.45
N THR A 153 -7.86 19.42 9.83
CA THR A 153 -8.49 18.92 11.05
C THR A 153 -9.82 18.20 10.81
N ARG A 154 -10.09 17.21 11.67
CA ARG A 154 -11.36 16.45 11.67
C ARG A 154 -12.57 17.34 11.87
N SER A 155 -12.41 18.38 12.68
CA SER A 155 -13.50 19.29 13.03
C SER A 155 -13.96 20.05 11.79
N GLU A 156 -13.01 20.59 11.02
CA GLU A 156 -13.29 21.32 9.78
C GLU A 156 -13.97 20.43 8.74
N ALA A 157 -13.45 19.21 8.54
CA ALA A 157 -14.07 18.27 7.61
C ALA A 157 -15.50 17.87 8.04
N GLY A 158 -15.73 17.72 9.35
CA GLY A 158 -17.04 17.42 9.89
C GLY A 158 -18.01 18.59 9.86
N GLU A 159 -17.52 19.84 9.92
CA GLU A 159 -18.33 21.04 9.73
C GLU A 159 -18.75 21.19 8.27
N TYR A 160 -17.81 21.02 7.34
CA TYR A 160 -18.10 20.99 5.90
C TYR A 160 -19.22 20.00 5.55
N LEU A 161 -19.11 18.75 6.04
CA LEU A 161 -20.13 17.72 5.78
C LEU A 161 -21.50 18.08 6.36
N LYS A 162 -21.55 18.74 7.53
CA LYS A 162 -22.82 19.18 8.13
C LYS A 162 -23.43 20.37 7.39
N ASP A 163 -22.60 21.31 6.94
CA ASP A 163 -23.03 22.48 6.18
C ASP A 163 -23.61 22.06 4.81
N GLU A 164 -23.02 21.04 4.19
CA GLU A 164 -23.53 20.38 2.97
C GLU A 164 -24.76 19.48 3.24
N GLY A 165 -25.21 19.37 4.50
CA GLY A 165 -26.42 18.62 4.87
C GLY A 165 -26.22 17.12 5.08
N PHE A 166 -24.99 16.63 5.05
CA PHE A 166 -24.67 15.23 5.29
C PHE A 166 -24.67 14.88 6.78
N LYS A 167 -25.16 13.68 7.10
CA LYS A 167 -25.23 13.13 8.46
C LYS A 167 -24.37 11.88 8.55
N PRO A 168 -23.67 11.64 9.67
CA PRO A 168 -22.79 10.49 9.80
C PRO A 168 -23.65 9.23 9.84
N GLN A 169 -23.40 8.31 8.91
CA GLN A 169 -24.09 7.04 8.88
C GLN A 169 -23.43 6.12 9.92
N ALA A 170 -24.00 6.09 11.12
CA ALA A 170 -23.66 5.06 12.10
C ALA A 170 -24.09 3.71 11.51
N GLN A 171 -23.13 2.91 11.05
CA GLN A 171 -23.39 1.54 10.60
C GLN A 171 -23.93 0.75 11.80
N ALA A 172 -25.21 0.34 11.68
CA ALA A 172 -25.95 -0.44 12.66
C ALA A 172 -25.51 -1.91 12.68
#